data_AF-A0AAQ5YX73-F1
#
_entry.id   AF-A0AAQ5YX73-F1
#
_cell.length_a   1.000
_cell.length_b   1.000
_cell.length_c   1.000
_cell.angle_alpha   90.00
_cell.angle_beta   90.00
_cell.angle_gamma   90.00
#
_symmetry.space_group_name_H-M   'P 1'
#
loop_
_entity.id
_entity.type
_entity.pdbx_description
1 polymer ?
#
loop_
_entity_poly.entity_id
_entity_poly.type
_entity_poly.pdbx_seq_one_letter_code
_entity_poly.pdbx_strand_id
1 'polypeptide(L)'
;GPDQIFGFKKEDLTSWQNLVTLLNRPTDPASLGIFRCLFGLLMAIDITQERGLSHLDYKYLDGAPVCRFPLFNFLQPLPMDWMYLVYAVMFLGALGIMLGCFYRLSCLMFISTYWYIFFLDKTAWNNHSYLYGLIGFQLTLMDGNRYWSVDGLRRPSIRNAHVPLWNYTLLRTQIFIVYFIAGIKKLDADWVEGYSMSYLAHHWLFDPFKTILPVELVSLLVVHGGGLMLDLSAGYLLFFDATRPYAFFFVSYFHCMNSQLFSIGMFSYTMLATSPLFCYTDWPRRFFSHFPSFLKSVLPFTSPESQTSTSCVYPEGQSTSSERQETPAVARVSKLRFKHKLGAFFTILYIAEQFFMPYSHFITQGYNNWTNGLYGYSWDMMVHSRSHQHVKITYKDGITGEIGYLNPGVFTQSKRWKDHGDMLKQYATCLHQFLPRYNISDPEIYFDIWVSINERFQSTRCPRVPPATCTSM
;
A
#
# COMPACT_ATOMS: atom_id res chain seq x y z
N GLY A 1 17.91 -25.79 14.07
CA GLY A 1 18.46 -26.13 15.41
C GLY A 1 17.68 -25.38 16.46
N PRO A 2 17.62 -25.86 17.72
CA PRO A 2 16.70 -25.35 18.74
C PRO A 2 16.84 -23.84 19.07
N ASP A 3 17.99 -23.22 18.80
CA ASP A 3 18.26 -21.80 19.14
C ASP A 3 18.02 -20.79 18.01
N GLN A 4 17.43 -21.20 16.88
CA GLN A 4 17.14 -20.30 15.75
C GLN A 4 15.67 -19.85 15.75
N ILE A 5 15.44 -18.59 16.07
CA ILE A 5 14.12 -17.93 15.97
C ILE A 5 14.10 -17.13 14.66
N PHE A 6 13.09 -17.32 13.82
CA PHE A 6 12.97 -16.72 12.47
C PHE A 6 14.22 -16.88 11.57
N GLY A 7 15.01 -17.94 11.76
CA GLY A 7 16.21 -18.22 10.97
C GLY A 7 17.40 -17.30 11.28
N PHE A 8 17.47 -16.74 12.48
CA PHE A 8 18.65 -16.08 13.05
C PHE A 8 18.82 -16.46 14.53
N LYS A 9 19.99 -16.19 15.11
CA LYS A 9 20.28 -16.44 16.53
C LYS A 9 19.99 -15.20 17.37
N LYS A 10 19.70 -15.39 18.67
CA LYS A 10 19.61 -14.26 19.62
C LYS A 10 20.89 -13.40 19.65
N GLU A 11 22.05 -14.04 19.48
CA GLU A 11 23.39 -13.43 19.33
C GLU A 11 23.48 -12.42 18.18
N ASP A 12 22.70 -12.60 17.11
CA ASP A 12 22.74 -11.72 15.93
C ASP A 12 22.16 -10.33 16.22
N LEU A 13 21.36 -10.19 17.29
CA LEU A 13 20.71 -8.94 17.71
C LEU A 13 21.42 -8.22 18.86
N THR A 14 22.43 -8.81 19.50
CA THR A 14 23.05 -8.25 20.72
C THR A 14 23.98 -7.07 20.46
N SER A 15 24.45 -6.88 19.22
CA SER A 15 25.34 -5.78 18.86
C SER A 15 25.02 -5.19 17.49
N TRP A 16 25.34 -3.90 17.32
CA TRP A 16 25.19 -3.21 16.04
C TRP A 16 25.95 -3.91 14.90
N GLN A 17 27.14 -4.44 15.16
CA GLN A 17 27.94 -5.12 14.13
C GLN A 17 27.31 -6.44 13.71
N ASN A 18 26.77 -7.20 14.66
CA ASN A 18 26.05 -8.45 14.38
C ASN A 18 24.78 -8.17 13.58
N LEU A 19 23.99 -7.16 13.97
CA LEU A 19 22.75 -6.79 13.28
C LEU A 19 23.01 -6.32 11.84
N VAL A 20 24.05 -5.49 11.62
CA VAL A 20 24.47 -5.08 10.27
C VAL A 20 24.92 -6.30 9.45
N THR A 21 25.62 -7.26 10.07
CA THR A 21 26.05 -8.50 9.40
C THR A 21 24.86 -9.38 9.03
N LEU A 22 23.90 -9.59 9.94
CA LEU A 22 22.66 -10.32 9.71
C LEU A 22 21.86 -9.71 8.56
N LEU A 23 21.58 -8.40 8.60
CA LEU A 23 20.78 -7.70 7.60
C LEU A 23 21.45 -7.67 6.22
N ASN A 24 22.78 -7.81 6.14
CA ASN A 24 23.53 -7.86 4.88
C ASN A 24 23.99 -9.29 4.50
N ARG A 25 23.54 -10.35 5.18
CA ARG A 25 23.90 -11.73 4.82
C ARG A 25 23.40 -12.08 3.42
N PRO A 26 24.14 -12.88 2.63
CA PRO A 26 23.71 -13.30 1.30
C PRO A 26 22.41 -14.10 1.38
N THR A 27 21.46 -13.76 0.51
CA THR A 27 20.17 -14.41 0.38
C THR A 27 19.87 -14.64 -1.11
N ASP A 28 19.18 -15.73 -1.45
CA ASP A 28 18.86 -16.06 -2.85
C ASP A 28 17.94 -14.97 -3.47
N PRO A 29 18.23 -14.51 -4.70
CA PRO A 29 17.48 -13.42 -5.32
C PRO A 29 16.14 -13.85 -5.94
N ALA A 30 15.80 -15.14 -6.00
CA ALA A 30 14.72 -15.65 -6.83
C ALA A 30 13.33 -15.13 -6.41
N SER A 31 12.96 -15.30 -5.15
CA SER A 31 11.64 -14.86 -4.64
C SER A 31 11.43 -13.35 -4.84
N LEU A 32 12.45 -12.52 -4.58
CA LEU A 32 12.42 -11.07 -4.84
C LEU A 32 12.25 -10.74 -6.33
N GLY A 33 12.92 -11.48 -7.23
CA GLY A 33 12.79 -11.29 -8.67
C GLY A 33 11.40 -11.66 -9.22
N ILE A 34 10.77 -12.71 -8.68
CA ILE A 34 9.38 -13.06 -9.01
C ILE A 34 8.41 -12.02 -8.46
N PHE A 35 8.56 -11.61 -7.20
CA PHE A 35 7.74 -10.57 -6.60
C PHE A 35 7.81 -9.25 -7.41
N ARG A 36 9.02 -8.81 -7.79
CA ARG A 36 9.21 -7.66 -8.69
C ARG A 36 8.42 -7.81 -9.99
N CYS A 37 8.47 -9.00 -10.62
CA CYS A 37 7.73 -9.25 -11.86
C CYS A 37 6.22 -9.15 -11.65
N LEU A 38 5.68 -9.84 -10.64
CA LEU A 38 4.26 -9.82 -10.32
C LEU A 38 3.77 -8.41 -9.95
N PHE A 39 4.51 -7.69 -9.10
CA PHE A 39 4.18 -6.31 -8.74
C PHE A 39 4.16 -5.40 -9.98
N GLY A 40 5.18 -5.47 -10.84
CA GLY A 40 5.22 -4.67 -12.07
C GLY A 40 4.06 -4.98 -13.03
N LEU A 41 3.68 -6.25 -13.17
CA LEU A 41 2.51 -6.67 -13.96
C LEU A 41 1.21 -6.11 -13.38
N LEU A 42 0.99 -6.29 -12.07
CA LEU A 42 -0.21 -5.81 -11.40
C LEU A 42 -0.30 -4.28 -11.45
N MET A 43 0.83 -3.56 -11.32
CA MET A 43 0.88 -2.12 -11.48
C MET A 43 0.59 -1.67 -12.91
N ALA A 44 1.02 -2.40 -13.95
CA ALA A 44 0.66 -2.08 -15.33
C ALA A 44 -0.88 -2.18 -15.56
N ILE A 45 -1.54 -3.16 -14.94
CA ILE A 45 -3.00 -3.31 -14.95
C ILE A 45 -3.66 -2.19 -14.12
N ASP A 46 -3.16 -1.93 -12.91
CA ASP A 46 -3.63 -0.88 -11.99
C ASP A 46 -3.59 0.53 -12.61
N ILE A 47 -2.52 0.84 -13.35
CA ILE A 47 -2.34 2.11 -14.06
C ILE A 47 -3.38 2.29 -15.17
N THR A 48 -3.64 1.21 -15.92
CA THR A 48 -4.57 1.25 -17.06
C THR A 48 -6.02 1.34 -16.61
N GLN A 49 -6.43 0.49 -15.65
CA GLN A 49 -7.81 0.39 -15.17
C GLN A 49 -8.08 1.37 -14.01
N GLU A 50 -7.54 1.09 -12.82
CA GLU A 50 -7.91 1.75 -11.56
C GLU A 50 -7.46 3.22 -11.46
N ARG A 51 -6.28 3.55 -12.00
CA ARG A 51 -5.76 4.93 -11.96
C ARG A 51 -6.25 5.77 -13.14
N GLY A 52 -6.93 5.14 -14.10
CA GLY A 52 -7.72 5.80 -15.14
C GLY A 52 -6.95 6.27 -16.36
N LEU A 53 -5.86 5.60 -16.77
CA LEU A 53 -5.24 5.90 -18.08
C LEU A 53 -6.20 5.58 -19.24
N SER A 54 -7.05 4.54 -19.13
CA SER A 54 -8.07 4.24 -20.15
C SER A 54 -9.18 5.30 -20.26
N HIS A 55 -9.35 6.15 -19.25
CA HIS A 55 -10.44 7.11 -19.12
C HIS A 55 -9.93 8.50 -18.68
N LEU A 56 -8.72 8.87 -19.15
CA LEU A 56 -8.00 10.05 -18.68
C LEU A 56 -8.76 11.35 -18.98
N ASP A 57 -9.41 11.44 -20.14
CA ASP A 57 -10.28 12.56 -20.54
C ASP A 57 -11.42 12.77 -19.55
N TYR A 58 -12.14 11.69 -19.22
CA TYR A 58 -13.26 11.71 -18.28
C TYR A 58 -12.81 11.99 -16.84
N LYS A 59 -11.59 11.57 -16.47
CA LYS A 59 -11.03 11.82 -15.14
C LYS A 59 -10.65 13.28 -14.93
N TYR A 60 -10.01 13.91 -15.91
CA TYR A 60 -9.48 15.27 -15.77
C TYR A 60 -10.43 16.36 -16.29
N LEU A 61 -11.36 16.02 -17.19
CA LEU A 61 -12.39 16.90 -17.77
C LEU A 61 -11.79 18.21 -18.30
N ASP A 62 -11.13 18.12 -19.45
CA ASP A 62 -10.37 19.26 -19.98
C ASP A 62 -11.25 20.50 -20.22
N GLY A 63 -10.69 21.67 -19.90
CA GLY A 63 -11.40 22.95 -19.95
C GLY A 63 -12.59 23.13 -18.98
N ALA A 64 -13.07 22.08 -18.30
CA ALA A 64 -14.25 22.18 -17.43
C ALA A 64 -13.92 22.84 -16.07
N PRO A 65 -14.82 23.67 -15.51
CA PRO A 65 -14.66 24.26 -14.18
C PRO A 65 -14.89 23.19 -13.08
N VAL A 66 -13.86 22.40 -12.78
CA VAL A 66 -13.95 21.30 -11.80
C VAL A 66 -13.10 21.62 -10.57
N CYS A 67 -13.71 21.50 -9.40
CA CYS A 67 -13.04 21.56 -8.12
C CYS A 67 -12.27 20.27 -7.86
N ARG A 68 -10.97 20.42 -7.58
CA ARG A 68 -10.04 19.32 -7.32
C ARG A 68 -9.53 19.40 -5.88
N PHE A 69 -9.08 18.25 -5.35
CA PHE A 69 -8.74 18.09 -3.94
C PHE A 69 -7.28 17.63 -3.76
N PRO A 70 -6.28 18.39 -4.22
CA PRO A 70 -4.88 18.00 -4.06
C PRO A 70 -4.48 18.01 -2.59
N LEU A 71 -3.47 17.22 -2.25
CA LEU A 71 -2.86 17.25 -0.91
C LEU A 71 -2.25 18.62 -0.61
N PHE A 72 -1.52 19.15 -1.58
CA PHE A 72 -0.91 20.47 -1.52
C PHE A 72 -1.65 21.42 -2.46
N ASN A 73 -2.17 22.54 -1.96
CA ASN A 73 -3.02 23.46 -2.74
C ASN A 73 -2.33 24.08 -3.97
N PHE A 74 -0.99 24.07 -4.02
CA PHE A 74 -0.22 24.53 -5.20
C PHE A 74 -0.14 23.48 -6.32
N LEU A 75 -0.45 22.21 -6.04
CA LEU A 75 -0.32 21.13 -6.99
C LEU A 75 -1.55 21.07 -7.88
N GLN A 76 -1.35 21.26 -9.18
CA GLN A 76 -2.41 21.14 -10.19
C GLN A 76 -2.00 20.10 -11.26
N PRO A 77 -2.99 19.45 -11.91
CA PRO A 77 -2.72 18.63 -13.09
C PRO A 77 -2.05 19.48 -14.17
N LEU A 78 -1.10 18.88 -14.88
CA LEU A 78 -0.55 19.46 -16.11
C LEU A 78 -1.64 19.54 -17.20
N PRO A 79 -1.43 20.26 -18.31
CA PRO A 79 -2.32 20.18 -19.47
C PRO A 79 -2.49 18.74 -19.96
N MET A 80 -3.60 18.43 -20.61
CA MET A 80 -4.02 17.05 -20.88
C MET A 80 -2.96 16.20 -21.61
N ASP A 81 -2.31 16.75 -22.64
CA ASP A 81 -1.20 16.08 -23.37
C ASP A 81 -0.04 15.66 -22.44
N TRP A 82 0.30 16.53 -21.49
CA TRP A 82 1.35 16.26 -20.51
C TRP A 82 0.89 15.24 -19.46
N MET A 83 -0.39 15.20 -19.11
CA MET A 83 -0.93 14.15 -18.25
C MET A 83 -0.87 12.78 -18.93
N TYR A 84 -1.17 12.69 -20.23
CA TYR A 84 -0.93 11.47 -21.01
C TYR A 84 0.54 11.04 -20.96
N LEU A 85 1.49 11.97 -21.10
CA LEU A 85 2.92 11.65 -20.98
C LEU A 85 3.29 11.16 -19.57
N VAL A 86 2.80 11.79 -18.51
CA VAL A 86 3.03 11.36 -17.12
C VAL A 86 2.54 9.92 -16.91
N TYR A 87 1.34 9.58 -17.37
CA TYR A 87 0.83 8.23 -17.26
C TYR A 87 1.57 7.22 -18.14
N ALA A 88 2.00 7.61 -19.35
CA ALA A 88 2.83 6.76 -20.20
C ALA A 88 4.20 6.47 -19.55
N VAL A 89 4.84 7.47 -18.93
CA VAL A 89 6.06 7.29 -18.13
C VAL A 89 5.82 6.37 -16.93
N MET A 90 4.69 6.52 -16.24
CA MET A 90 4.30 5.63 -15.13
C MET A 90 4.14 4.17 -15.59
N PHE A 91 3.45 3.96 -16.70
CA PHE A 91 3.18 2.64 -17.29
C PHE A 91 4.45 1.96 -17.81
N LEU A 92 5.29 2.69 -18.54
CA LEU A 92 6.62 2.22 -18.98
C LEU A 92 7.54 1.93 -17.77
N GLY A 93 7.41 2.72 -16.70
CA GLY A 93 8.06 2.44 -15.41
C GLY A 93 7.62 1.09 -14.82
N ALA A 94 6.31 0.82 -14.74
CA ALA A 94 5.77 -0.45 -14.26
C ALA A 94 6.19 -1.65 -15.13
N LEU A 95 6.16 -1.53 -16.46
CA LEU A 95 6.67 -2.55 -17.37
C LEU A 95 8.18 -2.76 -17.25
N GLY A 96 8.96 -1.69 -17.06
CA GLY A 96 10.40 -1.78 -16.80
C GLY A 96 10.72 -2.45 -15.46
N ILE A 97 9.92 -2.21 -14.42
CA ILE A 97 9.96 -2.97 -13.16
C ILE A 97 9.62 -4.44 -13.43
N MET A 98 8.54 -4.75 -14.14
CA MET A 98 8.09 -6.11 -14.47
C MET A 98 9.17 -6.93 -15.20
N LEU A 99 9.85 -6.32 -16.17
CA LEU A 99 10.92 -6.96 -16.94
C LEU A 99 12.29 -6.87 -16.26
N GLY A 100 12.45 -6.03 -15.24
CA GLY A 100 13.75 -5.70 -14.65
C GLY A 100 14.72 -5.12 -15.68
N CYS A 101 14.21 -4.25 -16.57
CA CYS A 101 14.95 -3.60 -17.64
C CYS A 101 15.22 -2.15 -17.25
N PHE A 102 16.49 -1.69 -17.28
CA PHE A 102 16.91 -0.39 -16.75
C PHE A 102 16.38 -0.13 -15.33
N TYR A 103 16.37 -1.18 -14.49
CA TYR A 103 15.47 -1.32 -13.34
C TYR A 103 15.41 -0.09 -12.41
N ARG A 104 16.57 0.49 -12.06
CA ARG A 104 16.62 1.68 -11.18
C ARG A 104 15.97 2.92 -11.82
N LEU A 105 16.13 3.10 -13.14
CA LEU A 105 15.45 4.16 -13.89
C LEU A 105 13.94 3.90 -13.97
N SER A 106 13.52 2.66 -14.24
CA SER A 106 12.09 2.31 -14.30
C SER A 106 11.39 2.45 -12.94
N CYS A 107 12.08 2.14 -11.85
CA CYS A 107 11.64 2.47 -10.49
C CYS A 107 11.46 3.98 -10.29
N LEU A 108 12.44 4.80 -10.71
CA LEU A 108 12.35 6.26 -10.61
C LEU A 108 11.22 6.85 -11.49
N MET A 109 11.05 6.34 -12.72
CA MET A 109 9.94 6.71 -13.61
C MET A 109 8.61 6.42 -12.93
N PHE A 110 8.37 5.18 -12.50
CA PHE A 110 7.14 4.78 -11.81
C PHE A 110 6.89 5.63 -10.55
N ILE A 111 7.86 5.70 -9.63
CA ILE A 111 7.63 6.26 -8.30
C ILE A 111 7.40 7.78 -8.32
N SER A 112 8.09 8.51 -9.21
CA SER A 112 7.94 9.96 -9.34
C SER A 112 6.56 10.34 -9.89
N THR A 113 6.12 9.67 -10.96
CA THR A 113 4.78 9.89 -11.54
C THR A 113 3.67 9.37 -10.65
N TYR A 114 3.90 8.25 -9.93
CA TYR A 114 2.91 7.66 -9.03
C TYR A 114 2.60 8.59 -7.86
N TRP A 115 3.63 9.12 -7.18
CA TRP A 115 3.41 10.08 -6.09
C TRP A 115 2.85 11.41 -6.57
N TYR A 116 3.24 11.89 -7.75
CA TYR A 116 2.60 13.07 -8.35
C TYR A 116 1.09 12.86 -8.55
N ILE A 117 0.68 11.77 -9.21
CA ILE A 117 -0.74 11.45 -9.43
C ILE A 117 -1.47 11.18 -8.11
N PHE A 118 -0.82 10.53 -7.14
CA PHE A 118 -1.38 10.32 -5.81
C PHE A 118 -1.66 11.68 -5.13
N PHE A 119 -0.69 12.60 -5.07
CA PHE A 119 -0.87 13.90 -4.40
C PHE A 119 -1.83 14.86 -5.12
N LEU A 120 -2.19 14.62 -6.38
CA LEU A 120 -3.15 15.44 -7.13
C LEU A 120 -4.61 15.33 -6.66
N ASP A 121 -5.01 14.18 -6.08
CA ASP A 121 -6.42 13.95 -5.72
C ASP A 121 -6.56 13.06 -4.47
N LYS A 122 -6.75 13.71 -3.32
CA LYS A 122 -7.08 13.06 -2.04
C LYS A 122 -8.35 12.22 -2.10
N THR A 123 -9.30 12.54 -2.98
CA THR A 123 -10.54 11.77 -3.03
C THR A 123 -10.36 10.37 -3.62
N ALA A 124 -9.32 10.16 -4.43
CA ALA A 124 -8.94 8.83 -4.93
C ALA A 124 -8.16 7.99 -3.90
N TRP A 125 -7.74 8.56 -2.76
CA TRP A 125 -6.84 7.88 -1.81
C TRP A 125 -7.48 6.65 -1.16
N ASN A 126 -6.64 5.66 -0.92
CA ASN A 126 -6.93 4.51 -0.07
C ASN A 126 -5.60 3.91 0.42
N ASN A 127 -5.64 3.19 1.55
CA ASN A 127 -4.44 2.60 2.18
C ASN A 127 -3.67 1.68 1.22
N HIS A 128 -4.36 1.03 0.27
CA HIS A 128 -3.74 0.13 -0.70
C HIS A 128 -2.91 0.89 -1.74
N SER A 129 -3.39 2.06 -2.18
CA SER A 129 -2.64 2.96 -3.07
C SER A 129 -1.40 3.53 -2.38
N TYR A 130 -1.51 3.85 -1.09
CA TYR A 130 -0.35 4.21 -0.28
C TYR A 130 0.67 3.06 -0.19
N LEU A 131 0.22 1.83 0.05
CA LEU A 131 1.06 0.63 0.06
C LEU A 131 1.82 0.41 -1.26
N TYR A 132 1.19 0.63 -2.42
CA TYR A 132 1.88 0.48 -3.71
C TYR A 132 2.98 1.53 -3.90
N GLY A 133 2.75 2.77 -3.45
CA GLY A 133 3.77 3.81 -3.39
C GLY A 133 4.95 3.39 -2.51
N LEU A 134 4.68 2.88 -1.31
CA LEU A 134 5.72 2.36 -0.41
C LEU A 134 6.51 1.19 -1.02
N ILE A 135 5.83 0.20 -1.63
CA ILE A 135 6.49 -0.93 -2.31
C ILE A 135 7.34 -0.44 -3.50
N GLY A 136 6.84 0.51 -4.30
CA GLY A 136 7.61 1.12 -5.39
C GLY A 136 8.87 1.86 -4.89
N PHE A 137 8.76 2.60 -3.78
CA PHE A 137 9.88 3.25 -3.11
C PHE A 137 10.90 2.22 -2.58
N GLN A 138 10.43 1.17 -1.89
CA GLN A 138 11.28 0.07 -1.41
C GLN A 138 12.03 -0.62 -2.56
N LEU A 139 11.34 -0.96 -3.65
CA LEU A 139 11.95 -1.55 -4.86
C LEU A 139 13.00 -0.61 -5.49
N THR A 140 12.80 0.71 -5.42
CA THR A 140 13.78 1.69 -5.91
C THR A 140 15.13 1.56 -5.20
N LEU A 141 15.13 1.13 -3.92
CA LEU A 141 16.32 0.94 -3.10
C LEU A 141 16.88 -0.49 -3.16
N MET A 142 16.02 -1.50 -3.32
CA MET A 142 16.39 -2.92 -3.33
C MET A 142 17.11 -3.37 -4.61
N ASP A 143 17.76 -4.53 -4.53
CA ASP A 143 18.43 -5.19 -5.66
C ASP A 143 17.47 -6.19 -6.37
N GLY A 144 16.26 -5.75 -6.76
CA GLY A 144 15.26 -6.61 -7.38
C GLY A 144 15.61 -7.10 -8.81
N ASN A 145 16.61 -6.49 -9.46
CA ASN A 145 17.05 -6.85 -10.80
C ASN A 145 18.11 -7.97 -10.88
N ARG A 146 18.42 -8.66 -9.78
CA ARG A 146 19.43 -9.75 -9.81
C ARG A 146 18.88 -11.08 -10.35
N TYR A 147 17.57 -11.28 -10.38
CA TYR A 147 16.95 -12.52 -10.87
C TYR A 147 15.86 -12.25 -11.92
N TRP A 148 15.85 -13.12 -12.94
CA TRP A 148 14.89 -13.15 -14.06
C TRP A 148 14.59 -11.76 -14.62
N SER A 149 15.64 -11.05 -15.02
CA SER A 149 15.62 -9.63 -15.42
C SER A 149 16.38 -9.40 -16.73
N VAL A 150 15.93 -8.44 -17.53
CA VAL A 150 16.65 -7.99 -18.74
C VAL A 150 18.01 -7.36 -18.38
N ASP A 151 18.10 -6.66 -17.24
CA ASP A 151 19.36 -6.14 -16.71
C ASP A 151 20.40 -7.24 -16.47
N GLY A 152 20.00 -8.39 -15.94
CA GLY A 152 20.89 -9.54 -15.71
C GLY A 152 21.27 -10.26 -17.00
N LEU A 153 20.39 -10.29 -18.01
CA LEU A 153 20.74 -10.78 -19.34
C LEU A 153 21.80 -9.88 -20.01
N ARG A 154 21.67 -8.56 -19.87
CA ARG A 154 22.63 -7.57 -20.41
C ARG A 154 23.94 -7.48 -19.62
N ARG A 155 23.93 -7.75 -18.31
CA ARG A 155 25.10 -7.66 -17.43
C ARG A 155 25.27 -8.96 -16.63
N PRO A 156 26.08 -9.92 -17.13
CA PRO A 156 26.27 -11.22 -16.50
C PRO A 156 26.73 -11.16 -15.03
N SER A 157 27.46 -10.11 -14.63
CA SER A 157 27.99 -9.91 -13.28
C SER A 157 26.95 -9.58 -12.19
N ILE A 158 25.70 -9.29 -12.57
CA ILE A 158 24.58 -9.11 -11.62
C ILE A 158 23.54 -10.23 -11.73
N ARG A 159 23.68 -11.14 -12.70
CA ARG A 159 22.74 -12.22 -12.98
C ARG A 159 22.86 -13.32 -11.95
N ASN A 160 21.75 -13.67 -11.31
CA ASN A 160 21.69 -14.58 -10.17
C ASN A 160 22.63 -14.17 -9.02
N ALA A 161 23.00 -12.90 -8.90
CA ALA A 161 23.83 -12.43 -7.79
C ALA A 161 23.00 -12.33 -6.51
N HIS A 162 23.59 -12.73 -5.37
CA HIS A 162 22.93 -12.64 -4.06
C HIS A 162 22.41 -11.24 -3.73
N VAL A 163 21.32 -11.20 -2.97
CA VAL A 163 20.77 -9.97 -2.37
C VAL A 163 20.94 -9.99 -0.86
N PRO A 164 21.13 -8.83 -0.20
CA PRO A 164 21.19 -8.77 1.25
C PRO A 164 19.80 -9.04 1.86
N LEU A 165 19.78 -9.67 3.05
CA LEU A 165 18.55 -10.05 3.75
C LEU A 165 17.57 -8.89 3.95
N TRP A 166 18.06 -7.67 4.18
CA TRP A 166 17.21 -6.51 4.45
C TRP A 166 16.18 -6.22 3.34
N ASN A 167 16.45 -6.59 2.09
CA ASN A 167 15.48 -6.49 1.00
C ASN A 167 14.20 -7.28 1.33
N TYR A 168 14.35 -8.50 1.85
CA TYR A 168 13.24 -9.33 2.28
C TYR A 168 12.67 -8.89 3.62
N THR A 169 13.51 -8.42 4.56
CA THR A 169 13.04 -7.90 5.86
C THR A 169 12.07 -6.76 5.68
N LEU A 170 12.42 -5.73 4.87
CA LEU A 170 11.54 -4.58 4.63
C LEU A 170 10.20 -4.97 4.02
N LEU A 171 10.19 -5.77 2.94
CA LEU A 171 8.95 -6.19 2.28
C LEU A 171 8.08 -7.05 3.22
N ARG A 172 8.67 -8.04 3.91
CA ARG A 172 7.92 -8.91 4.84
C ARG A 172 7.37 -8.13 6.02
N THR A 173 8.15 -7.20 6.60
CA THR A 173 7.69 -6.34 7.69
C THR A 173 6.62 -5.36 7.22
N GLN A 174 6.71 -4.79 6.02
CA GLN A 174 5.64 -3.94 5.47
C GLN A 174 4.31 -4.68 5.39
N ILE A 175 4.32 -5.89 4.81
CA ILE A 175 3.11 -6.70 4.65
C ILE A 175 2.58 -7.18 6.01
N PHE A 176 3.49 -7.54 6.94
CA PHE A 176 3.12 -7.84 8.33
C PHE A 176 2.41 -6.66 9.02
N ILE A 177 2.95 -5.44 8.88
CA ILE A 177 2.36 -4.22 9.49
C ILE A 177 0.95 -3.97 8.94
N VAL A 178 0.73 -4.15 7.64
CA VAL A 178 -0.60 -3.98 7.01
C VAL A 178 -1.65 -4.88 7.66
N TYR A 179 -1.37 -6.18 7.83
CA TYR A 179 -2.28 -7.09 8.54
C TYR A 179 -2.40 -6.74 10.03
N PHE A 180 -1.27 -6.62 10.73
CA PHE A 180 -1.25 -6.51 12.18
C PHE A 180 -1.91 -5.21 12.69
N ILE A 181 -1.65 -4.07 12.03
CA ILE A 181 -2.29 -2.80 12.39
C ILE A 181 -3.78 -2.83 12.01
N ALA A 182 -4.18 -3.41 10.87
CA ALA A 182 -5.60 -3.56 10.54
C ALA A 182 -6.34 -4.44 11.56
N GLY A 183 -5.69 -5.50 12.07
CA GLY A 183 -6.21 -6.33 13.14
C GLY A 183 -6.34 -5.55 14.46
N ILE A 184 -5.34 -4.74 14.82
CA ILE A 184 -5.43 -3.86 16.01
C ILE A 184 -6.58 -2.86 15.87
N LYS A 185 -6.78 -2.27 14.69
CA LYS A 185 -7.88 -1.32 14.45
C LYS A 185 -9.26 -1.98 14.45
N LYS A 186 -9.34 -3.29 14.17
CA LYS A 186 -10.56 -4.12 14.34
C LYS A 186 -10.85 -4.55 15.79
N LEU A 187 -10.02 -4.16 16.77
CA LEU A 187 -10.36 -4.27 18.19
C LEU A 187 -11.29 -3.14 18.67
N ASP A 188 -11.67 -2.21 17.79
CA ASP A 188 -12.71 -1.22 18.06
C ASP A 188 -14.06 -1.89 18.38
N ALA A 189 -14.82 -1.29 19.30
CA ALA A 189 -16.08 -1.83 19.77
C ALA A 189 -17.08 -2.05 18.62
N ASP A 190 -17.14 -1.15 17.64
CA ASP A 190 -18.07 -1.26 16.52
C ASP A 190 -17.78 -2.47 15.61
N TRP A 191 -16.53 -2.94 15.59
CA TRP A 191 -16.17 -4.14 14.86
C TRP A 191 -16.40 -5.39 15.73
N VAL A 192 -15.96 -5.37 16.99
CA VAL A 192 -16.09 -6.53 17.90
C VAL A 192 -17.56 -6.87 18.19
N GLU A 193 -18.44 -5.86 18.29
CA GLU A 193 -19.87 -6.02 18.57
C GLU A 193 -20.73 -6.27 17.31
N GLY A 194 -20.14 -6.21 16.11
CA GLY A 194 -20.80 -6.59 14.86
C GLY A 194 -21.57 -5.48 14.12
N TYR A 195 -21.41 -4.21 14.52
CA TYR A 195 -22.09 -3.06 13.90
C TYR A 195 -21.45 -2.60 12.58
N SER A 196 -20.18 -2.94 12.34
CA SER A 196 -19.39 -2.42 11.21
C SER A 196 -19.54 -3.28 9.95
N MET A 197 -20.29 -2.81 8.94
CA MET A 197 -20.58 -3.59 7.73
C MET A 197 -21.44 -4.84 8.00
N SER A 198 -22.37 -4.75 8.95
CA SER A 198 -23.42 -5.75 9.29
C SER A 198 -24.04 -6.44 8.05
N TYR A 199 -24.30 -5.66 6.99
CA TYR A 199 -24.88 -6.12 5.73
C TYR A 199 -24.05 -7.19 5.00
N LEU A 200 -22.74 -7.30 5.26
CA LEU A 200 -21.84 -8.16 4.50
C LEU A 200 -22.21 -9.65 4.61
N ALA A 201 -22.72 -10.08 5.76
CA ALA A 201 -23.21 -11.45 5.99
C ALA A 201 -24.40 -11.85 5.08
N HIS A 202 -25.15 -10.87 4.55
CA HIS A 202 -26.24 -11.14 3.62
C HIS A 202 -25.74 -11.54 2.23
N HIS A 203 -24.48 -11.26 1.89
CA HIS A 203 -23.90 -11.62 0.60
C HIS A 203 -23.85 -13.15 0.39
N TRP A 204 -24.00 -13.60 -0.87
CA TRP A 204 -24.11 -15.02 -1.24
C TRP A 204 -22.88 -15.85 -0.86
N LEU A 205 -21.70 -15.22 -0.76
CA LEU A 205 -20.46 -15.87 -0.30
C LEU A 205 -20.58 -16.47 1.11
N PHE A 206 -21.51 -15.98 1.93
CA PHE A 206 -21.76 -16.49 3.28
C PHE A 206 -22.92 -17.49 3.34
N ASP A 207 -23.58 -17.81 2.22
CA ASP A 207 -24.67 -18.81 2.16
C ASP A 207 -24.29 -20.16 2.78
N PRO A 208 -23.07 -20.72 2.58
CA PRO A 208 -22.67 -21.97 3.23
C PRO A 208 -22.65 -21.91 4.76
N PHE A 209 -22.42 -20.73 5.36
CA PHE A 209 -22.48 -20.54 6.82
C PHE A 209 -23.93 -20.31 7.28
N LYS A 210 -24.75 -19.63 6.47
CA LYS A 210 -26.16 -19.35 6.75
C LYS A 210 -27.07 -20.59 6.72
N THR A 211 -26.61 -21.72 6.18
CA THR A 211 -27.34 -23.01 6.30
C THR A 211 -27.20 -23.65 7.69
N ILE A 212 -26.23 -23.22 8.50
CA ILE A 212 -25.91 -23.79 9.82
C ILE A 212 -26.17 -22.77 10.94
N LEU A 213 -25.92 -21.49 10.70
CA LEU A 213 -26.00 -20.40 11.68
C LEU A 213 -26.96 -19.30 11.20
N PRO A 214 -27.71 -18.63 12.09
CA PRO A 214 -28.50 -17.45 11.73
C PRO A 214 -27.59 -16.30 11.24
N VAL A 215 -28.10 -15.42 10.37
CA VAL A 215 -27.30 -14.42 9.65
C VAL A 215 -26.58 -13.43 10.58
N GLU A 216 -27.18 -13.12 11.73
CA GLU A 216 -26.62 -12.29 12.78
C GLU A 216 -25.37 -12.94 13.40
N LEU A 217 -25.40 -14.26 13.61
CA LEU A 217 -24.28 -15.02 14.15
C LEU A 217 -23.19 -15.28 13.10
N VAL A 218 -23.57 -15.41 11.82
CA VAL A 218 -22.62 -15.39 10.69
C VAL A 218 -21.90 -14.04 10.61
N SER A 219 -22.63 -12.93 10.78
CA SER A 219 -22.03 -11.60 10.87
C SER A 219 -21.03 -11.52 12.02
N LEU A 220 -21.45 -11.83 13.24
CA LEU A 220 -20.60 -11.67 14.42
C LEU A 220 -19.38 -12.62 14.42
N LEU A 221 -19.57 -13.92 14.16
CA LEU A 221 -18.49 -14.90 14.26
C LEU A 221 -17.64 -15.00 13.00
N VAL A 222 -18.25 -15.04 11.81
CA VAL A 222 -17.52 -15.33 10.56
C VAL A 222 -16.97 -14.05 9.94
N VAL A 223 -17.78 -12.99 9.83
CA VAL A 223 -17.33 -11.72 9.25
C VAL A 223 -16.42 -10.97 10.23
N HIS A 224 -16.94 -10.63 11.42
CA HIS A 224 -16.23 -9.78 12.36
C HIS A 224 -15.14 -10.54 13.13
N GLY A 225 -15.51 -11.64 13.81
CA GLY A 225 -14.58 -12.49 14.54
C GLY A 225 -13.51 -13.10 13.62
N GLY A 226 -13.92 -13.73 12.51
CA GLY A 226 -13.01 -14.30 11.52
C GLY A 226 -12.08 -13.27 10.88
N GLY A 227 -12.59 -12.10 10.48
CA GLY A 227 -11.80 -11.01 9.93
C GLY A 227 -10.78 -10.43 10.93
N LEU A 228 -11.19 -10.21 12.18
CA LEU A 228 -10.31 -9.75 13.27
C LEU A 228 -9.20 -10.77 13.57
N MET A 229 -9.57 -12.04 13.77
CA MET A 229 -8.60 -13.09 14.07
C MET A 229 -7.63 -13.30 12.93
N LEU A 230 -8.08 -13.25 11.67
CA LEU A 230 -7.21 -13.38 10.52
C LEU A 230 -6.23 -12.21 10.41
N ASP A 231 -6.69 -10.95 10.48
CA ASP A 231 -5.79 -9.79 10.37
C ASP A 231 -4.74 -9.76 11.50
N LEU A 232 -5.13 -10.07 12.75
CA LEU A 232 -4.18 -10.14 13.88
C LEU A 232 -3.16 -11.28 13.75
N SER A 233 -3.53 -12.41 13.14
CA SER A 233 -2.69 -13.63 13.10
C SER A 233 -1.94 -13.86 11.79
N ALA A 234 -2.46 -13.39 10.65
CA ALA A 234 -1.96 -13.71 9.30
C ALA A 234 -0.46 -13.43 9.14
N GLY A 235 0.01 -12.29 9.63
CA GLY A 235 1.42 -11.93 9.62
C GLY A 235 2.30 -12.97 10.34
N TYR A 236 1.93 -13.37 11.55
CA TYR A 236 2.63 -14.40 12.33
C TYR A 236 2.54 -15.77 11.64
N LEU A 237 1.35 -16.16 11.19
CA LEU A 237 1.10 -17.47 10.57
C LEU A 237 1.91 -17.64 9.27
N LEU A 238 2.13 -16.58 8.50
CA LEU A 238 2.97 -16.60 7.28
C LEU A 238 4.47 -16.75 7.60
N PHE A 239 4.95 -16.20 8.72
CA PHE A 239 6.37 -16.26 9.09
C PHE A 239 6.83 -17.68 9.47
N PHE A 240 6.10 -18.40 10.34
CA PHE A 240 6.54 -19.73 10.80
C PHE A 240 6.30 -20.83 9.76
N ASP A 241 7.31 -21.68 9.52
CA ASP A 241 7.24 -22.73 8.48
C ASP A 241 6.08 -23.73 8.69
N ALA A 242 5.77 -24.06 9.95
CA ALA A 242 4.71 -25.00 10.31
C ALA A 242 3.30 -24.45 10.05
N THR A 243 3.08 -23.14 10.25
CA THR A 243 1.78 -22.49 10.07
C THR A 243 1.56 -21.96 8.65
N ARG A 244 2.64 -21.71 7.90
CA ARG A 244 2.60 -21.06 6.58
C ARG A 244 1.62 -21.71 5.59
N PRO A 245 1.50 -23.05 5.45
CA PRO A 245 0.53 -23.64 4.53
C PRO A 245 -0.93 -23.26 4.86
N TYR A 246 -1.30 -23.28 6.14
CA TYR A 246 -2.62 -22.85 6.60
C TYR A 246 -2.81 -21.34 6.39
N ALA A 247 -1.78 -20.54 6.67
CA ALA A 247 -1.78 -19.10 6.41
C ALA A 247 -2.06 -18.80 4.93
N PHE A 248 -1.39 -19.50 4.00
CA PHE A 248 -1.63 -19.37 2.58
C PHE A 248 -3.07 -19.68 2.19
N PHE A 249 -3.67 -20.74 2.75
CA PHE A 249 -5.08 -21.06 2.50
C PHE A 249 -6.01 -19.92 2.96
N PHE A 250 -5.96 -19.54 4.24
CA PHE A 250 -6.88 -18.54 4.80
C PHE A 250 -6.66 -17.13 4.23
N VAL A 251 -5.41 -16.69 4.07
CA VAL A 251 -5.07 -15.39 3.47
C VAL A 251 -5.51 -15.34 2.00
N SER A 252 -5.33 -16.43 1.24
CA SER A 252 -5.76 -16.44 -0.16
C SER A 252 -7.28 -16.44 -0.28
N TYR A 253 -7.96 -17.24 0.54
CA TYR A 253 -9.42 -17.27 0.62
C TYR A 253 -9.99 -15.89 0.95
N PHE A 254 -9.45 -15.21 1.98
CA PHE A 254 -9.84 -13.86 2.37
C PHE A 254 -9.66 -12.83 1.26
N HIS A 255 -8.51 -12.80 0.58
CA HIS A 255 -8.29 -11.86 -0.52
C HIS A 255 -9.17 -12.17 -1.73
N CYS A 256 -9.41 -13.44 -2.05
CA CYS A 256 -10.39 -13.84 -3.06
C CYS A 256 -11.81 -13.37 -2.69
N MET A 257 -12.27 -13.58 -1.45
CA MET A 257 -13.57 -13.06 -0.99
C MET A 257 -13.63 -11.53 -1.09
N ASN A 258 -12.60 -10.82 -0.61
CA ASN A 258 -12.56 -9.36 -0.65
C ASN A 258 -12.59 -8.81 -2.09
N SER A 259 -12.05 -9.53 -3.07
CA SER A 259 -12.12 -9.14 -4.50
C SER A 259 -13.53 -9.19 -5.08
N GLN A 260 -14.44 -9.93 -4.44
CA GLN A 260 -15.84 -10.09 -4.84
C GLN A 260 -16.77 -9.23 -3.97
N LEU A 261 -16.47 -9.12 -2.67
CA LEU A 261 -17.24 -8.34 -1.70
C LEU A 261 -17.06 -6.82 -1.85
N PHE A 262 -15.87 -6.39 -2.27
CA PHE A 262 -15.50 -4.98 -2.26
C PHE A 262 -14.86 -4.53 -3.58
N SER A 263 -15.28 -3.38 -4.09
CA SER A 263 -14.64 -2.69 -5.22
C SER A 263 -13.35 -1.96 -4.76
N ILE A 264 -12.39 -2.71 -4.24
CA ILE A 264 -11.08 -2.21 -3.73
C ILE A 264 -9.94 -2.35 -4.75
N GLY A 265 -10.29 -2.57 -6.01
CA GLY A 265 -9.36 -2.65 -7.15
C GLY A 265 -8.30 -3.74 -6.99
N MET A 266 -7.07 -3.43 -7.41
CA MET A 266 -5.97 -4.40 -7.48
C MET A 266 -5.43 -4.92 -6.14
N PHE A 267 -6.04 -4.56 -4.99
CA PHE A 267 -5.49 -4.84 -3.67
C PHE A 267 -5.38 -6.33 -3.37
N SER A 268 -6.49 -7.06 -3.51
CA SER A 268 -6.52 -8.51 -3.27
C SER A 268 -5.45 -9.24 -4.09
N TYR A 269 -5.32 -8.92 -5.37
CA TYR A 269 -4.32 -9.51 -6.26
C TYR A 269 -2.89 -9.13 -5.88
N THR A 270 -2.66 -7.90 -5.43
CA THR A 270 -1.35 -7.45 -4.95
C THR A 270 -0.96 -8.15 -3.65
N MET A 271 -1.89 -8.31 -2.71
CA MET A 271 -1.62 -9.04 -1.47
C MET A 271 -1.36 -10.53 -1.74
N LEU A 272 -2.15 -11.17 -2.61
CA LEU A 272 -1.89 -12.53 -3.10
C LEU A 272 -0.48 -12.68 -3.69
N ALA A 273 -0.02 -11.70 -4.50
CA ALA A 273 1.32 -11.69 -5.06
C ALA A 273 2.44 -11.44 -4.02
N THR A 274 2.11 -10.91 -2.83
CA THR A 274 3.07 -10.73 -1.73
C THR A 274 3.26 -12.00 -0.89
N SER A 275 2.25 -12.87 -0.75
CA SER A 275 2.33 -14.08 0.08
C SER A 275 3.57 -14.96 -0.20
N PRO A 276 3.99 -15.21 -1.47
CA PRO A 276 5.21 -15.96 -1.77
C PRO A 276 6.52 -15.35 -1.24
N LEU A 277 6.54 -14.07 -0.84
CA LEU A 277 7.70 -13.49 -0.17
C LEU A 277 8.01 -14.16 1.16
N PHE A 278 7.00 -14.71 1.86
CA PHE A 278 7.17 -15.36 3.16
C PHE A 278 7.74 -16.79 3.06
N CYS A 279 7.67 -17.41 1.88
CA CYS A 279 8.31 -18.70 1.61
C CYS A 279 9.85 -18.62 1.62
N TYR A 280 10.50 -19.79 1.59
CA TYR A 280 11.95 -19.91 1.36
C TYR A 280 12.36 -19.16 0.09
N THR A 281 13.46 -18.41 0.12
CA THR A 281 13.78 -17.44 -0.96
C THR A 281 14.12 -18.09 -2.31
N ASP A 282 14.47 -19.38 -2.30
CA ASP A 282 14.71 -20.24 -3.45
C ASP A 282 13.44 -20.95 -3.97
N TRP A 283 12.25 -20.71 -3.39
CA TRP A 283 10.99 -21.36 -3.79
C TRP A 283 10.74 -21.33 -5.31
N PRO A 284 11.04 -20.25 -6.07
CA PRO A 284 10.78 -20.25 -7.51
C PRO A 284 11.61 -21.29 -8.25
N ARG A 285 12.84 -21.52 -7.80
CA ARG A 285 13.76 -22.49 -8.43
C ARG A 285 13.22 -23.91 -8.27
N ARG A 286 12.73 -24.23 -7.07
CA ARG A 286 12.05 -25.51 -6.75
C ARG A 286 10.71 -25.64 -7.47
N PHE A 287 9.98 -24.56 -7.68
CA PHE A 287 8.71 -24.59 -8.40
C PHE A 287 8.95 -24.86 -9.90
N PHE A 288 9.78 -24.03 -10.55
CA PHE A 288 10.05 -24.14 -11.99
C PHE A 288 10.96 -25.33 -12.37
N SER A 289 11.64 -25.99 -11.43
CA SER A 289 12.40 -27.22 -11.72
C SER A 289 11.53 -28.40 -12.16
N HIS A 290 10.24 -28.39 -11.82
CA HIS A 290 9.28 -29.43 -12.21
C HIS A 290 8.69 -29.22 -13.62
N PHE A 291 8.98 -28.08 -14.27
CA PHE A 291 8.40 -27.78 -15.58
C PHE A 291 9.17 -28.47 -16.72
N PRO A 292 8.47 -28.86 -17.81
CA PRO A 292 9.08 -29.47 -19.00
C PRO A 292 10.25 -28.68 -19.57
N SER A 293 11.23 -29.40 -20.14
CA SER A 293 12.46 -28.82 -20.71
C SER A 293 12.20 -27.76 -21.78
N PHE A 294 11.16 -27.92 -22.61
CA PHE A 294 10.84 -26.98 -23.68
C PHE A 294 10.42 -25.58 -23.17
N LEU A 295 9.92 -25.47 -21.93
CA LEU A 295 9.56 -24.18 -21.33
C LEU A 295 10.74 -23.46 -20.66
N LYS A 296 11.88 -24.14 -20.44
CA LYS A 296 13.04 -23.57 -19.73
C LYS A 296 13.67 -22.35 -20.41
N SER A 297 13.42 -22.14 -21.70
CA SER A 297 13.88 -20.96 -22.45
C SER A 297 13.13 -19.67 -22.08
N VAL A 298 11.92 -19.79 -21.53
CA VAL A 298 11.06 -18.65 -21.15
C VAL A 298 10.94 -18.53 -19.62
N LEU A 299 10.95 -19.67 -18.92
CA LEU A 299 10.78 -19.73 -17.47
C LEU A 299 12.02 -19.23 -16.69
N PRO A 300 11.85 -18.86 -15.39
CA PRO A 300 12.94 -18.42 -14.53
C PRO A 300 14.06 -19.46 -14.31
N PHE A 301 15.27 -18.99 -14.04
CA PHE A 301 16.46 -19.84 -13.91
C PHE A 301 16.44 -20.76 -12.67
N THR A 302 16.38 -22.06 -12.89
CA THR A 302 16.38 -23.08 -11.83
C THR A 302 17.77 -23.41 -11.26
N SER A 303 18.85 -22.89 -11.86
CA SER A 303 20.24 -23.16 -11.45
C SER A 303 20.52 -22.64 -10.03
N PRO A 304 20.87 -23.50 -9.04
CA PRO A 304 20.99 -23.09 -7.64
C PRO A 304 22.21 -22.19 -7.37
N GLU A 305 23.22 -22.22 -8.23
CA GLU A 305 24.43 -21.40 -8.10
C GLU A 305 24.10 -19.91 -8.25
N SER A 306 24.22 -19.19 -7.14
CA SER A 306 24.05 -17.74 -7.07
C SER A 306 25.42 -17.06 -6.93
N GLN A 307 25.68 -16.04 -7.75
CA GLN A 307 26.96 -15.34 -7.77
C GLN A 307 27.17 -14.50 -6.50
N THR A 308 28.43 -14.26 -6.12
CA THR A 308 28.73 -13.34 -5.02
C THR A 308 28.37 -11.90 -5.38
N SER A 309 27.96 -11.11 -4.39
CA SER A 309 27.41 -9.76 -4.59
C SER A 309 28.08 -8.77 -3.66
N THR A 310 28.57 -7.65 -4.20
CA THR A 310 29.19 -6.60 -3.38
C THR A 310 28.20 -5.92 -2.44
N SER A 311 26.88 -6.11 -2.61
CA SER A 311 25.83 -5.66 -1.69
C SER A 311 25.79 -6.47 -0.39
N CYS A 312 26.37 -7.68 -0.36
CA CYS A 312 26.30 -8.59 0.78
C CYS A 312 27.59 -8.58 1.63
N VAL A 313 27.47 -9.10 2.85
CA VAL A 313 28.57 -9.43 3.78
C VAL A 313 28.67 -10.95 3.86
N TYR A 314 29.82 -11.49 3.51
CA TYR A 314 30.11 -12.92 3.62
C TYR A 314 30.95 -13.18 4.89
N PRO A 315 30.66 -14.26 5.63
CA PRO A 315 31.59 -14.77 6.65
C PRO A 315 32.81 -15.39 5.96
N GLU A 316 34.01 -15.08 6.44
CA GLU A 316 35.22 -15.78 5.97
C GLU A 316 35.16 -17.24 6.46
N GLY A 317 35.23 -18.18 5.51
CA GLY A 317 34.86 -19.59 5.71
C GLY A 317 33.98 -20.16 4.58
N GLN A 318 33.36 -19.32 3.75
CA GLN A 318 32.70 -19.73 2.50
C GLN A 318 33.39 -19.18 1.23
N SER A 319 34.66 -18.80 1.32
CA SER A 319 35.53 -18.73 0.14
C SER A 319 35.77 -20.14 -0.37
N THR A 320 35.24 -20.47 -1.55
CA THR A 320 35.41 -21.75 -2.27
C THR A 320 36.80 -22.37 -2.08
N SER A 321 36.87 -23.42 -1.26
CA SER A 321 38.09 -24.17 -0.99
C SER A 321 38.37 -25.18 -2.12
N SER A 322 39.13 -24.73 -3.12
CA SER A 322 40.20 -25.58 -3.62
C SER A 322 41.29 -25.60 -2.54
N GLU A 323 41.36 -26.72 -1.81
CA GLU A 323 42.45 -27.19 -0.94
C GLU A 323 43.23 -26.17 -0.07
N ARG A 324 43.02 -26.22 1.26
CA ARG A 324 44.05 -26.65 2.24
C ARG A 324 43.54 -26.67 3.70
N GLN A 325 44.24 -27.44 4.54
CA GLN A 325 43.83 -27.88 5.88
C GLN A 325 44.02 -26.86 7.03
N GLU A 326 43.22 -27.10 8.08
CA GLU A 326 43.52 -26.95 9.52
C GLU A 326 43.85 -25.58 10.13
N THR A 327 42.84 -24.97 10.78
CA THR A 327 42.78 -24.78 12.26
C THR A 327 41.47 -24.04 12.64
N PRO A 328 40.92 -24.18 13.86
CA PRO A 328 39.67 -23.52 14.26
C PRO A 328 39.90 -22.05 14.60
N ALA A 329 40.07 -21.20 13.57
CA ALA A 329 40.18 -19.76 13.73
C ALA A 329 38.80 -19.13 14.05
N VAL A 330 38.75 -18.27 15.06
CA VAL A 330 37.56 -17.47 15.39
C VAL A 330 37.18 -16.62 14.17
N ALA A 331 35.97 -16.85 13.65
CA ALA A 331 35.51 -16.28 12.39
C ALA A 331 35.59 -14.75 12.36
N ARG A 332 36.49 -14.21 11.54
CA ARG A 332 36.58 -12.77 11.27
C ARG A 332 35.62 -12.42 10.12
N VAL A 333 34.71 -11.49 10.39
CA VAL A 333 33.72 -11.02 9.40
C VAL A 333 34.41 -10.07 8.43
N SER A 334 34.13 -10.20 7.13
CA SER A 334 34.65 -9.26 6.12
C SER A 334 34.31 -7.81 6.48
N LYS A 335 35.29 -6.90 6.37
CA LYS A 335 35.22 -5.55 6.98
C LYS A 335 33.96 -4.78 6.56
N LEU A 336 33.09 -4.49 7.54
CA LEU A 336 31.81 -3.82 7.33
C LEU A 336 31.96 -2.44 6.67
N ARG A 337 31.52 -2.33 5.41
CA ARG A 337 31.51 -1.08 4.63
C ARG A 337 30.43 -0.11 5.12
N PHE A 338 30.65 1.19 4.94
CA PHE A 338 29.69 2.24 5.27
C PHE A 338 28.29 1.98 4.69
N LYS A 339 28.20 1.56 3.42
CA LYS A 339 26.93 1.22 2.76
C LYS A 339 26.13 0.12 3.45
N HIS A 340 26.78 -0.86 4.09
CA HIS A 340 26.10 -1.94 4.82
C HIS A 340 25.46 -1.40 6.11
N LYS A 341 26.19 -0.51 6.81
CA LYS A 341 25.68 0.20 8.00
C LYS A 341 24.52 1.13 7.64
N LEU A 342 24.60 1.85 6.52
CA LEU A 342 23.54 2.72 6.03
C LEU A 342 22.28 1.94 5.67
N GLY A 343 22.40 0.80 4.98
CA GLY A 343 21.27 -0.08 4.68
C GLY A 343 20.57 -0.60 5.94
N ALA A 344 21.34 -1.07 6.92
CA ALA A 344 20.80 -1.51 8.21
C ALA A 344 20.11 -0.37 9.01
N PHE A 345 20.73 0.82 9.04
CA PHE A 345 20.15 2.00 9.69
C PHE A 345 18.84 2.41 9.02
N PHE A 346 18.80 2.46 7.69
CA PHE A 346 17.59 2.71 6.92
C PHE A 346 16.50 1.67 7.21
N THR A 347 16.84 0.38 7.28
CA THR A 347 15.87 -0.67 7.63
C THR A 347 15.22 -0.45 8.99
N ILE A 348 16.00 -0.11 10.02
CA ILE A 348 15.47 0.15 11.36
C ILE A 348 14.63 1.43 11.38
N LEU A 349 15.13 2.51 10.77
CA LEU A 349 14.41 3.78 10.70
C LEU A 349 13.07 3.64 9.98
N TYR A 350 13.05 2.92 8.86
CA TYR A 350 11.83 2.64 8.10
C TYR A 350 10.84 1.80 8.89
N ILE A 351 11.29 0.73 9.56
CA ILE A 351 10.41 -0.09 10.40
C ILE A 351 9.83 0.73 11.56
N ALA A 352 10.66 1.55 12.22
CA ALA A 352 10.21 2.45 13.28
C ALA A 352 9.19 3.47 12.77
N GLU A 353 9.42 4.07 11.60
CA GLU A 353 8.50 5.01 10.95
C GLU A 353 7.17 4.35 10.57
N GLN A 354 7.17 3.15 9.98
CA GLN A 354 5.95 2.42 9.63
C GLN A 354 5.11 1.96 10.85
N PHE A 355 5.74 1.68 11.99
CA PHE A 355 5.03 1.46 13.25
C PHE A 355 4.57 2.77 13.90
N PHE A 356 5.27 3.88 13.66
CA PHE A 356 4.95 5.19 14.23
C PHE A 356 3.80 5.90 13.51
N MET A 357 3.79 5.90 12.17
CA MET A 357 2.83 6.65 11.35
C MET A 357 1.36 6.37 11.71
N PRO A 358 0.92 5.13 12.01
CA PRO A 358 -0.45 4.84 12.45
C PRO A 358 -0.90 5.43 13.78
N TYR A 359 0.04 5.95 14.56
CA TYR A 359 -0.21 6.64 15.83
C TYR A 359 0.26 8.10 15.81
N SER A 360 0.75 8.60 14.66
CA SER A 360 1.28 9.96 14.49
C SER A 360 0.24 11.10 14.65
N HIS A 361 -1.03 10.75 14.88
CA HIS A 361 -2.16 11.66 15.06
C HIS A 361 -1.93 12.74 16.15
N PHE A 362 -1.07 12.50 17.15
CA PHE A 362 -0.70 13.50 18.15
C PHE A 362 0.25 14.59 17.62
N ILE A 363 1.06 14.29 16.60
CA ILE A 363 1.89 15.26 15.87
C ILE A 363 1.05 15.96 14.80
N THR A 364 0.28 15.19 14.02
CA THR A 364 -0.57 15.71 12.94
C THR A 364 -1.92 16.19 13.48
N GLN A 365 -1.95 17.35 14.13
CA GLN A 365 -3.20 17.95 14.62
C GLN A 365 -4.10 18.49 13.48
N GLY A 366 -4.76 17.59 12.73
CA GLY A 366 -5.87 17.90 11.80
C GLY A 366 -6.07 16.88 10.65
N TYR A 367 -7.25 16.29 10.37
CA TYR A 367 -8.60 16.29 10.99
C TYR A 367 -9.34 14.95 10.60
N ASN A 368 -9.38 13.89 11.43
CA ASN A 368 -9.73 12.49 11.02
C ASN A 368 -11.21 12.06 11.26
N ASN A 369 -11.83 12.43 12.39
CA ASN A 369 -13.27 12.21 12.66
C ASN A 369 -14.01 13.55 12.84
N TRP A 370 -13.81 14.48 11.89
CA TRP A 370 -14.06 15.91 12.10
C TRP A 370 -13.36 16.48 13.36
N THR A 371 -12.30 15.81 13.83
CA THR A 371 -11.23 16.25 14.76
C THR A 371 -9.95 15.44 14.50
N ASN A 372 -8.79 16.11 14.65
CA ASN A 372 -7.36 15.79 14.36
C ASN A 372 -6.89 14.46 13.68
N GLY A 373 -5.98 14.58 12.68
CA GLY A 373 -5.22 13.50 11.99
C GLY A 373 -5.16 13.57 10.43
N LEU A 374 -3.95 13.41 9.83
CA LEU A 374 -3.78 13.26 8.37
C LEU A 374 -4.47 11.97 7.87
N TYR A 375 -5.49 12.10 7.03
CA TYR A 375 -6.22 10.95 6.48
C TYR A 375 -5.33 10.07 5.56
N GLY A 376 -5.39 8.74 5.76
CA GLY A 376 -4.83 7.74 4.83
C GLY A 376 -3.46 7.14 5.17
N TYR A 377 -2.82 7.52 6.28
CA TYR A 377 -1.49 7.02 6.68
C TYR A 377 -1.50 5.96 7.80
N SER A 378 -2.68 5.57 8.28
CA SER A 378 -2.86 4.85 9.55
C SER A 378 -3.25 3.38 9.45
N TRP A 379 -3.23 2.80 8.24
CA TRP A 379 -3.68 1.42 7.97
C TRP A 379 -5.10 1.10 8.46
N ASP A 380 -5.95 2.13 8.63
CA ASP A 380 -7.35 2.00 9.06
C ASP A 380 -8.20 1.34 7.96
N MET A 381 -8.20 0.01 7.91
CA MET A 381 -8.90 -0.78 6.88
C MET A 381 -10.32 -1.16 7.32
N MET A 382 -11.30 -0.39 6.83
CA MET A 382 -12.76 -0.67 6.89
C MET A 382 -13.36 -0.88 8.29
N VAL A 383 -12.99 -0.05 9.27
CA VAL A 383 -13.61 -0.07 10.62
C VAL A 383 -14.92 0.74 10.67
N HIS A 384 -15.09 1.73 9.80
CA HIS A 384 -16.29 2.58 9.79
C HIS A 384 -16.94 2.62 8.40
N SER A 385 -18.24 2.34 8.36
CA SER A 385 -19.12 2.69 7.25
C SER A 385 -19.70 4.10 7.47
N ARG A 386 -19.79 4.89 6.41
CA ARG A 386 -20.37 6.25 6.45
C ARG A 386 -21.50 6.38 5.44
N SER A 387 -22.72 6.64 5.91
CA SER A 387 -23.89 6.89 5.09
C SER A 387 -24.32 8.35 5.22
N HIS A 388 -24.65 9.01 4.11
CA HIS A 388 -25.01 10.42 4.14
C HIS A 388 -26.51 10.58 3.93
N GLN A 389 -27.21 11.04 4.97
CA GLN A 389 -28.66 11.19 4.94
C GLN A 389 -29.09 12.52 4.31
N HIS A 390 -28.27 13.57 4.47
CA HIS A 390 -28.51 14.88 3.88
C HIS A 390 -27.20 15.51 3.42
N VAL A 391 -27.21 16.14 2.25
CA VAL A 391 -26.11 16.99 1.75
C VAL A 391 -26.74 18.16 1.02
N LYS A 392 -26.69 19.35 1.61
CA LYS A 392 -27.26 20.57 1.06
C LYS A 392 -26.22 21.67 1.05
N ILE A 393 -26.05 22.28 -0.12
CA ILE A 393 -25.22 23.48 -0.31
C ILE A 393 -26.16 24.63 -0.64
N THR A 394 -26.03 25.71 0.13
CA THR A 394 -26.78 26.95 -0.07
C THR A 394 -25.78 28.08 -0.25
N TYR A 395 -26.00 28.97 -1.21
CA TYR A 395 -25.26 30.22 -1.29
C TYR A 395 -26.17 31.40 -0.94
N LYS A 396 -25.56 32.47 -0.48
CA LYS A 396 -26.17 33.80 -0.40
C LYS A 396 -25.22 34.80 -1.04
N ASP A 397 -25.71 35.62 -1.96
CA ASP A 397 -24.93 36.73 -2.49
C ASP A 397 -24.94 37.90 -1.50
N GLY A 398 -23.76 38.39 -1.11
CA GLY A 398 -23.60 39.51 -0.18
C GLY A 398 -24.11 40.84 -0.73
N ILE A 399 -24.15 41.00 -2.06
CA ILE A 399 -24.60 42.24 -2.72
C ILE A 399 -26.12 42.24 -2.97
N THR A 400 -26.64 41.26 -3.71
CA THR A 400 -28.08 41.20 -4.05
C THR A 400 -28.94 40.66 -2.92
N GLY A 401 -28.35 39.92 -1.97
CA GLY A 401 -29.08 39.20 -0.93
C GLY A 401 -29.78 37.93 -1.43
N GLU A 402 -29.64 37.56 -2.71
CA GLU A 402 -30.25 36.36 -3.28
C GLU A 402 -29.73 35.10 -2.59
N ILE A 403 -30.63 34.17 -2.28
CA ILE A 403 -30.32 32.88 -1.66
C ILE A 403 -30.69 31.77 -2.66
N GLY A 404 -29.72 30.94 -3.02
CA GLY A 404 -29.91 29.84 -3.96
C GLY A 404 -29.30 28.53 -3.49
N TYR A 405 -29.63 27.45 -4.20
CA TYR A 405 -29.18 26.08 -3.89
C TYR A 405 -28.26 25.54 -4.98
N LEU A 406 -27.20 24.85 -4.56
CA LEU A 406 -26.26 24.18 -5.48
C LEU A 406 -26.39 22.66 -5.35
N ASN A 407 -26.41 21.97 -6.49
CA ASN A 407 -26.29 20.52 -6.50
C ASN A 407 -24.89 20.14 -5.96
N PRO A 408 -24.77 19.28 -4.93
CA PRO A 408 -23.48 18.95 -4.33
C PRO A 408 -22.42 18.42 -5.30
N GLY A 409 -22.80 17.79 -6.41
CA GLY A 409 -21.89 17.27 -7.43
C GLY A 409 -21.61 18.21 -8.62
N VAL A 410 -22.11 19.45 -8.63
CA VAL A 410 -22.09 20.31 -9.83
C VAL A 410 -20.68 20.61 -10.36
N PHE A 411 -19.68 20.75 -9.49
CA PHE A 411 -18.28 20.99 -9.89
C PHE A 411 -17.31 19.90 -9.39
N THR A 412 -17.78 18.67 -9.12
CA THR A 412 -16.91 17.55 -8.70
C THR A 412 -17.52 16.19 -9.01
N GLN A 413 -16.74 15.31 -9.64
CA GLN A 413 -17.12 13.91 -9.88
C GLN A 413 -17.08 13.06 -8.61
N SER A 414 -16.26 13.45 -7.62
CA SER A 414 -16.08 12.67 -6.41
C SER A 414 -17.13 12.98 -5.36
N LYS A 415 -17.56 11.93 -4.65
CA LYS A 415 -18.47 12.02 -3.50
C LYS A 415 -17.76 12.03 -2.14
N ARG A 416 -16.42 11.95 -2.09
CA ARG A 416 -15.66 11.86 -0.82
C ARG A 416 -15.32 13.19 -0.15
N TRP A 417 -15.43 14.33 -0.83
CA TRP A 417 -15.08 15.63 -0.25
C TRP A 417 -15.92 16.01 0.98
N LYS A 418 -17.15 15.50 1.07
CA LYS A 418 -18.10 15.70 2.17
C LYS A 418 -17.78 14.89 3.43
N ASP A 419 -16.96 13.84 3.31
CA ASP A 419 -16.51 13.01 4.44
C ASP A 419 -15.39 13.68 5.27
N HIS A 420 -14.75 14.75 4.75
CA HIS A 420 -13.53 15.34 5.30
C HIS A 420 -13.57 16.87 5.30
N GLY A 421 -13.37 17.47 6.49
CA GLY A 421 -13.48 18.92 6.70
C GLY A 421 -12.47 19.77 5.90
N ASP A 422 -11.29 19.23 5.59
CA ASP A 422 -10.27 19.90 4.78
C ASP A 422 -10.67 19.96 3.29
N MET A 423 -11.25 18.88 2.76
CA MET A 423 -11.79 18.83 1.41
C MET A 423 -13.06 19.68 1.27
N LEU A 424 -13.90 19.73 2.30
CA LEU A 424 -14.99 20.70 2.42
C LEU A 424 -14.50 22.15 2.29
N LYS A 425 -13.42 22.53 2.99
CA LYS A 425 -12.80 23.85 2.86
C LYS A 425 -12.24 24.10 1.46
N GLN A 426 -11.61 23.10 0.84
CA GLN A 426 -11.16 23.19 -0.56
C GLN A 426 -12.34 23.39 -1.53
N TYR A 427 -13.46 22.69 -1.31
CA TYR A 427 -14.66 22.87 -2.15
C TYR A 427 -15.27 24.25 -1.97
N ALA A 428 -15.44 24.72 -0.73
CA ALA A 428 -15.91 26.07 -0.43
C ALA A 428 -15.06 27.16 -1.12
N THR A 429 -13.73 27.02 -1.05
CA THR A 429 -12.78 27.95 -1.69
C THR A 429 -12.93 27.95 -3.21
N CYS A 430 -13.07 26.76 -3.81
CA CYS A 430 -13.28 26.62 -5.26
C CYS A 430 -14.63 27.20 -5.72
N LEU A 431 -15.71 26.92 -4.99
CA LEU A 431 -17.03 27.50 -5.24
C LEU A 431 -16.99 29.03 -5.18
N HIS A 432 -16.37 29.61 -4.16
CA HIS A 432 -16.22 31.06 -4.03
C HIS A 432 -15.46 31.69 -5.21
N GLN A 433 -14.55 30.96 -5.86
CA GLN A 433 -13.85 31.40 -7.08
C GLN A 433 -14.65 31.20 -8.38
N PHE A 434 -15.58 30.24 -8.42
CA PHE A 434 -16.37 29.93 -9.63
C PHE A 434 -17.73 30.64 -9.69
N LEU A 435 -18.42 30.83 -8.57
CA LEU A 435 -19.76 31.45 -8.52
C LEU A 435 -19.82 32.89 -9.11
N PRO A 436 -18.76 33.73 -9.04
CA PRO A 436 -18.72 35.01 -9.76
C PRO A 436 -18.83 34.90 -11.28
N ARG A 437 -18.52 33.75 -11.88
CA ARG A 437 -18.75 33.48 -13.32
C ARG A 437 -20.22 33.24 -13.67
N TYR A 438 -21.08 33.10 -12.66
CA TYR A 438 -22.52 32.85 -12.76
C TYR A 438 -23.33 33.99 -12.13
N ASN A 439 -22.80 35.22 -12.18
CA ASN A 439 -23.40 36.47 -11.66
C ASN A 439 -23.57 36.58 -10.13
N ILE A 440 -23.00 35.66 -9.34
CA ILE A 440 -23.04 35.70 -7.86
C ILE A 440 -21.76 36.38 -7.37
N SER A 441 -21.85 37.67 -7.04
CA SER A 441 -20.67 38.54 -6.93
C SER A 441 -19.90 38.40 -5.61
N ASP A 442 -20.60 38.24 -4.49
CA ASP A 442 -20.01 38.02 -3.16
C ASP A 442 -20.59 36.75 -2.50
N PRO A 443 -20.18 35.54 -2.92
CA PRO A 443 -20.79 34.30 -2.48
C PRO A 443 -20.40 33.92 -1.04
N GLU A 444 -21.33 34.08 -0.10
CA GLU A 444 -21.34 33.37 1.18
C GLU A 444 -21.86 31.94 0.97
N ILE A 445 -21.12 30.92 1.43
CA ILE A 445 -21.45 29.51 1.17
C ILE A 445 -21.67 28.75 2.49
N TYR A 446 -22.75 27.97 2.51
CA TYR A 446 -23.28 27.26 3.67
C TYR A 446 -23.43 25.76 3.34
N PHE A 447 -22.94 24.90 4.23
CA PHE A 447 -22.98 23.44 4.08
C PHE A 447 -23.75 22.79 5.24
N ASP A 448 -24.82 22.06 4.93
CA ASP A 448 -25.58 21.24 5.88
C ASP A 448 -25.45 19.77 5.46
N ILE A 449 -24.69 18.98 6.24
CA ILE A 449 -24.25 17.63 5.85
C ILE A 449 -24.44 16.68 7.03
N TRP A 450 -25.37 15.74 6.88
CA TRP A 450 -25.74 14.79 7.94
C TRP A 450 -25.18 13.41 7.59
N VAL A 451 -24.34 12.88 8.48
CA VAL A 451 -23.59 11.64 8.26
C VAL A 451 -23.92 10.66 9.38
N SER A 452 -24.35 9.47 9.01
CA SER A 452 -24.41 8.33 9.91
C SER A 452 -23.10 7.55 9.82
N ILE A 453 -22.53 7.20 10.98
CA ILE A 453 -21.34 6.35 11.10
C ILE A 453 -21.79 5.04 11.77
N ASN A 454 -21.54 3.90 11.12
CA ASN A 454 -21.95 2.57 11.62
C ASN A 454 -23.41 2.58 12.11
N GLU A 455 -24.32 3.02 11.23
CA GLU A 455 -25.78 3.13 11.41
C GLU A 455 -26.27 4.07 12.54
N ARG A 456 -25.36 4.65 13.34
CA ARG A 456 -25.68 5.69 14.33
C ARG A 456 -25.67 7.07 13.69
N PHE A 457 -26.60 7.94 14.07
CA PHE A 457 -26.80 9.26 13.44
C PHE A 457 -25.89 10.34 14.04
N GLN A 458 -25.21 11.11 13.19
CA GLN A 458 -24.57 12.37 13.58
C GLN A 458 -25.05 13.49 12.64
N SER A 459 -25.68 14.52 13.21
CA SER A 459 -26.02 15.74 12.47
C SER A 459 -24.85 16.72 12.57
N THR A 460 -24.49 17.38 11.47
CA THR A 460 -23.52 18.48 11.51
C THR A 460 -23.97 19.58 10.55
N ARG A 461 -24.14 20.78 11.09
CA ARG A 461 -24.53 21.97 10.35
C ARG A 461 -23.37 22.96 10.43
N CYS A 462 -22.73 23.30 9.31
CA CYS A 462 -21.70 24.34 9.27
C CYS A 462 -22.33 25.68 8.82
N PRO A 463 -22.64 26.60 9.76
CA PRO A 463 -23.41 27.79 9.46
C PRO A 463 -22.60 28.90 8.77
N ARG A 464 -21.32 28.70 8.42
CA ARG A 464 -20.52 29.63 7.60
C ARG A 464 -19.17 29.01 7.22
N VAL A 465 -18.69 29.27 6.00
CA VAL A 465 -17.27 29.01 5.61
C VAL A 465 -16.59 30.22 4.93
N PRO A 466 -16.45 31.37 5.60
CA PRO A 466 -15.33 32.30 5.42
C PRO A 466 -14.18 31.85 6.37
N PRO A 467 -13.08 32.61 6.63
CA PRO A 467 -11.89 31.99 7.21
C PRO A 467 -12.09 31.51 8.66
N ALA A 468 -11.98 30.18 8.82
CA ALA A 468 -11.94 29.38 10.05
C ALA A 468 -13.24 28.76 10.58
N THR A 469 -13.09 27.51 11.04
CA THR A 469 -13.97 26.71 11.93
C THR A 469 -15.41 26.41 11.50
N CYS A 470 -15.59 25.24 10.87
CA CYS A 470 -16.75 24.39 11.16
C CYS A 470 -16.67 23.88 12.61
N THR A 471 -17.75 23.96 13.36
CA THR A 471 -17.91 23.35 14.69
C THR A 471 -18.92 22.20 14.63
N SER A 472 -18.58 21.05 15.24
CA SER A 472 -19.58 20.04 15.60
C SER A 472 -20.56 20.61 16.63
N MET A 473 -21.83 20.23 16.54
CA MET A 473 -22.78 20.31 17.66
C MET A 473 -22.78 18.98 18.42
#